data_AF-A0A7C5ASG0-F1
#
_entry.id   AF-A0A7C5ASG0-F1
#
_cell.length_a   1.000
_cell.length_b   1.000
_cell.length_c   1.000
_cell.angle_alpha   90.00
_cell.angle_beta   90.00
_cell.angle_gamma   90.00
#
_symmetry.space_group_name_H-M   'P 1'
#
loop_
_entity.id
_entity.type
_entity.pdbx_description
1 polymer ?
#
loop_
_entity_poly.entity_id
_entity_poly.type
_entity_poly.pdbx_seq_one_letter_code
_entity_poly.pdbx_strand_id
1 'polypeptide(L)'
;MSLSENAKRLIPGGWGTPLKFPRAAIAAARDGLPVYVHAWSDDVAFDGDAAGMSVLLWGYPHRILDGCSALLLPPAGQMAHLFCLAPDVLACEHALTAGHVLEERELPRREGEPPYIMLTVVGEDPEEFRAMPPVALANGAQLQGWKVQRHGNRLQLITWWHIIGPVDGRRYHQFNHLYTMKDEVPFQVRDAPAASEVWQVGNTLITWATFEPEVPGPYWAQVGMYSWPEIVRVPLAGAAGENPPTGIWLGPFD
;
A
#
# COMPACT_ATOMS: atom_id res chain seq x y z
N MET A 1 -21.04 13.82 6.39
CA MET A 1 -21.97 12.80 5.87
C MET A 1 -21.17 11.52 5.76
N SER A 2 -21.58 10.42 6.40
CA SER A 2 -20.73 9.23 6.47
C SER A 2 -20.78 8.43 5.16
N LEU A 3 -19.68 7.77 4.79
CA LEU A 3 -19.59 6.87 3.62
C LEU A 3 -20.71 5.81 3.59
N SER A 4 -21.19 5.37 4.76
CA SER A 4 -22.31 4.42 4.87
C SER A 4 -23.65 4.99 4.41
N GLU A 5 -23.84 6.31 4.49
CA GLU A 5 -25.07 6.97 4.03
C GLU A 5 -25.07 7.13 2.50
N ASN A 6 -23.91 7.32 1.87
CA ASN A 6 -23.78 7.38 0.42
C ASN A 6 -23.97 6.00 -0.23
N ALA A 7 -23.41 4.94 0.36
CA ALA A 7 -23.55 3.57 -0.16
C ALA A 7 -25.02 3.10 -0.18
N LYS A 8 -25.84 3.48 0.82
CA LYS A 8 -27.27 3.15 0.85
C LYS A 8 -28.11 4.00 -0.11
N ARG A 9 -27.67 5.21 -0.45
CA ARG A 9 -28.41 6.12 -1.35
C ARG A 9 -28.14 5.84 -2.84
N LEU A 10 -26.99 5.28 -3.18
CA LEU A 10 -26.56 5.02 -4.56
C LEU A 10 -26.94 3.63 -5.09
N ILE A 11 -27.55 2.77 -4.26
CA ILE A 11 -27.85 1.38 -4.64
C ILE A 11 -29.27 0.98 -4.21
N PRO A 12 -30.32 1.29 -4.99
CA PRO A 12 -31.59 0.59 -4.85
C PRO A 12 -31.35 -0.88 -5.26
N GLY A 13 -31.17 -1.77 -4.27
CA GLY A 13 -31.16 -3.23 -4.47
C GLY A 13 -29.83 -3.98 -4.28
N GLY A 14 -28.73 -3.32 -3.86
CA GLY A 14 -27.48 -4.01 -3.50
C GLY A 14 -26.64 -4.57 -4.66
N TRP A 15 -26.88 -4.17 -5.91
CA TRP A 15 -26.09 -4.60 -7.06
C TRP A 15 -24.86 -3.71 -7.26
N GLY A 16 -23.67 -4.31 -7.35
CA GLY A 16 -22.42 -3.61 -7.66
C GLY A 16 -22.42 -2.92 -9.04
N THR A 17 -21.35 -2.21 -9.37
CA THR A 17 -21.24 -1.49 -10.65
C THR A 17 -21.37 -2.45 -11.83
N PRO A 18 -22.26 -2.18 -12.82
CA PRO A 18 -22.45 -3.06 -13.97
C PRO A 18 -21.15 -3.33 -14.73
N LEU A 19 -20.89 -4.60 -15.09
CA LEU A 19 -19.64 -5.07 -15.71
C LEU A 19 -19.17 -4.27 -16.95
N LYS A 20 -20.10 -3.61 -17.67
CA LYS A 20 -19.76 -2.76 -18.82
C LYS A 20 -18.75 -1.64 -18.48
N PHE A 21 -18.82 -1.09 -17.26
CA PHE A 21 -17.96 0.01 -16.82
C PHE A 21 -16.52 -0.45 -16.53
N PRO A 22 -16.27 -1.43 -15.63
CA PRO A 22 -14.92 -1.93 -15.41
C PRO A 22 -14.32 -2.53 -16.68
N ARG A 23 -15.12 -3.18 -17.55
CA ARG A 23 -14.61 -3.69 -18.84
C ARG A 23 -14.14 -2.57 -19.77
N ALA A 24 -14.87 -1.46 -19.85
CA ALA A 24 -14.46 -0.31 -20.67
C ALA A 24 -13.21 0.38 -20.08
N ALA A 25 -13.16 0.51 -18.75
CA ALA A 25 -12.02 1.08 -18.04
C ALA A 25 -10.73 0.27 -18.30
N ILE A 26 -10.78 -1.05 -18.12
CA ILE A 26 -9.63 -1.93 -18.38
C ILE A 26 -9.25 -1.95 -19.86
N ALA A 27 -10.22 -1.86 -20.79
CA ALA A 27 -9.90 -1.74 -22.21
C ALA A 27 -9.05 -0.49 -22.52
N ALA A 28 -9.27 0.62 -21.80
CA ALA A 28 -8.48 1.84 -21.94
C ALA A 28 -7.08 1.77 -21.29
N ALA A 29 -6.85 0.80 -20.40
CA ALA A 29 -5.57 0.55 -19.73
C ALA A 29 -4.66 -0.45 -20.48
N ARG A 30 -5.19 -1.15 -21.49
CA ARG A 30 -4.49 -2.22 -22.23
C ARG A 30 -3.69 -1.67 -23.41
N ASP A 31 -2.64 -0.89 -23.12
CA ASP A 31 -1.76 -0.25 -24.11
C ASP A 31 -0.33 -0.84 -24.15
N GLY A 32 -0.08 -1.91 -23.41
CA GLY A 32 1.22 -2.60 -23.31
C GLY A 32 1.94 -2.36 -21.97
N LEU A 33 1.52 -1.38 -21.17
CA LEU A 33 2.05 -1.17 -19.82
C LEU A 33 1.40 -2.12 -18.81
N PRO A 34 2.14 -2.61 -17.79
CA PRO A 34 1.56 -3.40 -16.72
C PRO A 34 0.56 -2.58 -15.89
N VAL A 35 -0.49 -3.24 -15.39
CA VAL A 35 -1.56 -2.59 -14.59
C VAL A 35 -1.48 -3.04 -13.12
N TYR A 36 -1.34 -2.10 -12.20
CA TYR A 36 -1.36 -2.34 -10.75
C TYR A 36 -2.71 -1.87 -10.20
N VAL A 37 -3.58 -2.83 -9.95
CA VAL A 37 -4.93 -2.60 -9.44
C VAL A 37 -4.89 -2.42 -7.93
N HIS A 38 -5.34 -1.26 -7.47
CA HIS A 38 -5.50 -0.93 -6.06
C HIS A 38 -6.99 -1.01 -5.71
N ALA A 39 -7.34 -2.08 -5.01
CA ALA A 39 -8.70 -2.38 -4.56
C ALA A 39 -8.78 -2.24 -3.03
N TRP A 40 -9.97 -2.44 -2.45
CA TRP A 40 -10.12 -2.52 -0.99
C TRP A 40 -9.54 -3.80 -0.38
N SER A 41 -9.28 -4.81 -1.21
CA SER A 41 -8.68 -6.09 -0.84
C SER A 41 -7.99 -6.69 -2.06
N ASP A 42 -6.91 -7.44 -1.83
CA ASP A 42 -6.21 -8.26 -2.82
C ASP A 42 -6.74 -9.71 -2.88
N ASP A 43 -7.65 -10.08 -1.98
CA ASP A 43 -8.15 -11.45 -1.86
C ASP A 43 -9.24 -11.75 -2.89
N VAL A 44 -8.82 -12.26 -4.05
CA VAL A 44 -9.69 -12.64 -5.16
C VAL A 44 -10.72 -13.73 -4.82
N ALA A 45 -10.57 -14.45 -3.71
CA ALA A 45 -11.53 -15.46 -3.30
C ALA A 45 -12.73 -14.87 -2.55
N PHE A 46 -12.57 -13.68 -1.95
CA PHE A 46 -13.59 -13.06 -1.09
C PHE A 46 -14.00 -11.65 -1.51
N ASP A 47 -13.20 -10.97 -2.34
CA ASP A 47 -13.51 -9.64 -2.85
C ASP A 47 -13.92 -9.66 -4.33
N GLY A 48 -15.12 -9.14 -4.60
CA GLY A 48 -15.71 -9.18 -5.94
C GLY A 48 -15.01 -8.28 -6.95
N ASP A 49 -14.44 -7.16 -6.50
CA ASP A 49 -13.72 -6.23 -7.36
C ASP A 49 -12.34 -6.81 -7.73
N ALA A 50 -11.62 -7.38 -6.75
CA ALA A 50 -10.38 -8.12 -6.98
C ALA A 50 -10.59 -9.31 -7.93
N ALA A 51 -11.61 -10.14 -7.68
CA ALA A 51 -11.97 -11.26 -8.54
C ALA A 51 -12.32 -10.80 -9.96
N GLY A 52 -13.14 -9.75 -10.07
CA GLY A 52 -13.54 -9.16 -11.34
C GLY A 52 -12.35 -8.64 -12.16
N MET A 53 -11.43 -7.94 -11.51
CA MET A 53 -10.21 -7.43 -12.16
C MET A 53 -9.27 -8.56 -12.59
N SER A 54 -9.10 -9.60 -11.77
CA SER A 54 -8.29 -10.77 -12.12
C SER A 54 -8.79 -11.43 -13.42
N VAL A 55 -10.10 -11.57 -13.59
CA VAL A 55 -10.70 -12.07 -14.82
C VAL A 55 -10.57 -11.07 -15.97
N LEU A 56 -10.87 -9.79 -15.74
CA LEU A 56 -10.80 -8.75 -16.77
C LEU A 56 -9.39 -8.47 -17.26
N LEU A 57 -8.36 -8.76 -16.48
CA LEU A 57 -6.94 -8.61 -16.85
C LEU A 57 -6.27 -9.96 -17.16
N TRP A 58 -7.04 -11.04 -17.29
CA TRP A 58 -6.50 -12.35 -17.64
C TRP A 58 -5.66 -12.29 -18.92
N GLY A 59 -4.44 -12.82 -18.85
CA GLY A 59 -3.46 -12.82 -19.96
C GLY A 59 -2.81 -11.46 -20.23
N TYR A 60 -3.07 -10.44 -19.41
CA TYR A 60 -2.43 -9.13 -19.46
C TYR A 60 -1.53 -8.94 -18.22
N PRO A 61 -0.33 -8.33 -18.32
CA PRO A 61 0.53 -8.11 -17.16
C PRO A 61 -0.17 -7.24 -16.11
N HIS A 62 -0.51 -7.83 -14.96
CA HIS A 62 -1.19 -7.12 -13.89
C HIS A 62 -0.79 -7.61 -12.51
N ARG A 63 -1.11 -6.79 -11.51
CA ARG A 63 -0.98 -7.07 -10.09
C ARG A 63 -2.22 -6.52 -9.41
N ILE A 64 -2.74 -7.23 -8.41
CA ILE A 64 -3.85 -6.77 -7.59
C ILE A 64 -3.33 -6.66 -6.17
N LEU A 65 -3.56 -5.52 -5.55
CA LEU A 65 -3.12 -5.24 -4.19
C LEU A 65 -4.19 -4.52 -3.37
N ASP A 66 -4.11 -4.68 -2.06
CA ASP A 66 -4.87 -3.91 -1.09
C ASP A 66 -4.32 -2.48 -1.05
N GLY A 67 -5.04 -1.57 -1.72
CA GLY A 67 -4.69 -0.17 -1.77
C GLY A 67 -5.08 0.62 -0.52
N CYS A 68 -5.64 -0.02 0.51
CA CYS A 68 -5.93 0.60 1.80
C CYS A 68 -4.70 0.65 2.71
N SER A 69 -3.68 -0.17 2.43
CA SER A 69 -2.49 -0.34 3.27
C SER A 69 -1.16 -0.22 2.52
N ALA A 70 -1.15 -0.45 1.22
CA ALA A 70 0.05 -0.42 0.41
C ALA A 70 -0.15 0.26 -0.95
N LEU A 71 0.92 0.91 -1.40
CA LEU A 71 1.13 1.40 -2.76
C LEU A 71 2.40 0.73 -3.29
N LEU A 72 2.31 0.11 -4.46
CA LEU A 72 3.45 -0.46 -5.17
C LEU A 72 3.72 0.38 -6.42
N LEU A 73 4.96 0.86 -6.57
CA LEU A 73 5.42 1.57 -7.76
C LEU A 73 6.32 0.65 -8.59
N PRO A 74 6.33 0.79 -9.93
CA PRO A 74 7.17 -0.04 -10.79
C PRO A 74 8.66 0.20 -10.51
N PRO A 75 9.56 -0.67 -10.98
CA PRO A 75 10.99 -0.46 -10.82
C PRO A 75 11.48 0.86 -11.42
N ALA A 76 12.60 1.36 -10.91
CA ALA A 76 13.19 2.62 -11.35
C ALA A 76 13.26 2.73 -12.89
N GLY A 77 12.70 3.80 -13.45
CA GLY A 77 12.64 4.08 -14.90
C GLY A 77 11.62 3.25 -15.69
N GLN A 78 10.89 2.31 -15.07
CA GLN A 78 9.82 1.57 -15.71
C GLN A 78 8.47 2.25 -15.51
N MET A 79 7.55 2.02 -16.44
CA MET A 79 6.20 2.59 -16.40
C MET A 79 5.14 1.55 -16.04
N ALA A 80 4.08 1.99 -15.38
CA ALA A 80 2.90 1.18 -15.09
C ALA A 80 1.65 2.06 -15.01
N HIS A 81 0.48 1.45 -15.20
CA HIS A 81 -0.80 2.05 -14.86
C HIS A 81 -1.19 1.66 -13.44
N LEU A 82 -1.39 2.62 -12.55
CA LEU A 82 -2.05 2.38 -11.26
C LEU A 82 -3.55 2.59 -11.46
N PHE A 83 -4.33 1.53 -11.23
CA PHE A 83 -5.78 1.55 -11.44
C PHE A 83 -6.50 1.45 -10.09
N CYS A 84 -7.09 2.55 -9.64
CA CYS A 84 -7.76 2.64 -8.36
C CYS A 84 -9.28 2.48 -8.51
N LEU A 85 -9.82 1.49 -7.80
CA LEU A 85 -11.22 1.08 -7.99
C LEU A 85 -12.22 1.96 -7.25
N ALA A 86 -11.78 2.67 -6.22
CA ALA A 86 -12.61 3.53 -5.40
C ALA A 86 -11.85 4.78 -4.93
N PRO A 87 -12.56 5.90 -4.69
CA PRO A 87 -11.93 7.17 -4.32
C PRO A 87 -11.34 7.19 -2.92
N ASP A 88 -11.72 6.25 -2.05
CA ASP A 88 -11.23 6.13 -0.66
C ASP A 88 -10.06 5.13 -0.53
N VAL A 89 -9.58 4.57 -1.64
CA VAL A 89 -8.37 3.77 -1.68
C VAL A 89 -7.15 4.70 -1.64
N LEU A 90 -6.53 4.78 -0.46
CA LEU A 90 -5.45 5.73 -0.15
C LEU A 90 -4.20 5.58 -1.03
N ALA A 91 -3.97 4.42 -1.63
CA ALA A 91 -2.84 4.22 -2.54
C ALA A 91 -2.81 5.23 -3.69
N CYS A 92 -3.97 5.66 -4.20
CA CYS A 92 -4.04 6.68 -5.25
C CYS A 92 -3.58 8.05 -4.75
N GLU A 93 -4.01 8.47 -3.56
CA GLU A 93 -3.56 9.71 -2.94
C GLU A 93 -2.05 9.67 -2.64
N HIS A 94 -1.55 8.53 -2.17
CA HIS A 94 -0.12 8.33 -1.98
C HIS A 94 0.65 8.32 -3.30
N ALA A 95 0.08 7.81 -4.39
CA ALA A 95 0.73 7.84 -5.70
C ALA A 95 0.85 9.26 -6.25
N LEU A 96 -0.19 10.08 -6.07
CA LEU A 96 -0.18 11.49 -6.48
C LEU A 96 0.85 12.33 -5.70
N THR A 97 1.19 11.93 -4.47
CA THR A 97 2.11 12.68 -3.60
C THR A 97 3.52 12.11 -3.55
N ALA A 98 3.71 10.83 -3.83
CA ALA A 98 4.99 10.14 -3.71
C ALA A 98 5.47 9.51 -5.02
N GLY A 99 4.60 9.32 -6.00
CA GLY A 99 4.96 8.78 -7.32
C GLY A 99 5.23 9.88 -8.34
N HIS A 100 6.02 9.55 -9.37
CA HIS A 100 6.14 10.38 -10.56
C HIS A 100 4.97 10.08 -11.51
N VAL A 101 3.90 10.85 -11.39
CA VAL A 101 2.69 10.74 -12.23
C VAL A 101 2.88 11.52 -13.53
N LEU A 102 2.76 10.82 -14.66
CA LEU A 102 2.83 11.43 -16.00
C LEU A 102 1.45 11.83 -16.52
N GLU A 103 0.43 11.07 -16.15
CA GLU A 103 -0.93 11.25 -16.64
C GLU A 103 -1.93 10.76 -15.58
N GLU A 104 -3.03 11.49 -15.43
CA GLU A 104 -4.20 11.08 -14.66
C GLU A 104 -5.42 11.03 -15.59
N ARG A 105 -6.15 9.93 -15.54
CA ARG A 105 -7.37 9.70 -16.33
C ARG A 105 -8.52 9.28 -15.42
N GLU A 106 -9.62 10.03 -15.48
CA GLU A 106 -10.89 9.60 -14.91
C GLU A 106 -11.63 8.70 -15.90
N LEU A 107 -11.96 7.49 -15.47
CA LEU A 107 -12.69 6.51 -16.28
C LEU A 107 -14.12 6.36 -15.74
N PRO A 108 -15.14 6.66 -16.55
CA PRO A 108 -16.50 6.85 -16.05
C PRO A 108 -17.11 5.55 -15.52
N ARG A 109 -17.85 5.68 -14.41
CA ARG A 109 -18.76 4.67 -13.87
C ARG A 109 -20.21 5.03 -14.23
N ARG A 110 -21.17 4.36 -13.59
CA ARG A 110 -22.59 4.72 -13.72
C ARG A 110 -22.79 6.18 -13.29
N GLU A 111 -23.73 6.87 -13.93
CA GLU A 111 -24.08 8.24 -13.56
C GLU A 111 -24.34 8.36 -12.04
N GLY A 112 -23.68 9.34 -11.41
CA GLY A 112 -23.75 9.57 -9.96
C GLY A 112 -22.76 8.74 -9.12
N GLU A 113 -22.02 7.79 -9.72
CA GLU A 113 -20.89 7.13 -9.07
C GLU A 113 -19.58 7.91 -9.31
N PRO A 114 -18.66 7.96 -8.33
CA PRO A 114 -17.30 8.43 -8.56
C PRO A 114 -16.64 7.66 -9.71
N PRO A 115 -15.78 8.26 -10.54
CA PRO A 115 -15.07 7.54 -11.60
C PRO A 115 -14.05 6.56 -11.00
N TYR A 116 -13.57 5.63 -11.83
CA TYR A 116 -12.28 4.99 -11.57
C TYR A 116 -11.16 5.99 -11.85
N ILE A 117 -10.08 5.93 -11.10
CA ILE A 117 -8.89 6.74 -11.35
C ILE A 117 -7.80 5.84 -11.92
N MET A 118 -7.18 6.28 -13.00
CA MET A 118 -6.01 5.63 -13.57
C MET A 118 -4.85 6.62 -13.67
N LEU A 119 -3.73 6.26 -13.06
CA LEU A 119 -2.50 7.05 -13.08
C LEU A 119 -1.46 6.32 -13.92
N THR A 120 -0.90 6.99 -14.92
CA THR A 120 0.31 6.51 -15.60
C THR A 120 1.51 7.00 -14.78
N VAL A 121 2.30 6.09 -14.22
CA VAL A 121 3.44 6.44 -13.37
C VAL A 121 4.76 5.91 -13.90
N VAL A 122 5.84 6.59 -13.56
CA VAL A 122 7.22 6.10 -13.70
C VAL A 122 7.75 5.71 -12.32
N GLY A 123 8.45 4.59 -12.24
CA GLY A 123 9.11 4.16 -11.02
C GLY A 123 10.28 5.09 -10.72
N GLU A 124 10.20 5.79 -9.60
CA GLU A 124 11.24 6.67 -9.08
C GLU A 124 11.21 6.63 -7.55
N ASP A 125 12.28 7.13 -6.93
CA ASP A 125 12.33 7.27 -5.48
C ASP A 125 11.43 8.43 -5.05
N PRO A 126 10.58 8.24 -4.04
CA PRO A 126 9.64 9.26 -3.60
C PRO A 126 10.37 10.42 -2.93
N GLU A 127 9.95 11.64 -3.24
CA GLU A 127 10.44 12.86 -2.60
C GLU A 127 9.81 13.07 -1.22
N GLU A 128 10.36 14.01 -0.43
CA GLU A 128 9.83 14.43 0.88
C GLU A 128 9.80 13.36 1.98
N PHE A 129 10.45 12.20 1.77
CA PHE A 129 10.73 11.24 2.83
C PHE A 129 11.99 11.65 3.60
N ARG A 130 11.99 11.47 4.91
CA ARG A 130 13.21 11.52 5.71
C ARG A 130 14.03 10.27 5.38
N ALA A 131 15.05 10.46 4.55
CA ALA A 131 16.00 9.40 4.23
C ALA A 131 16.72 8.89 5.49
N MET A 132 17.06 7.61 5.49
CA MET A 132 17.86 6.96 6.52
C MET A 132 18.89 6.02 5.86
N PRO A 133 19.96 5.63 6.59
CA PRO A 133 20.80 4.54 6.11
C PRO A 133 19.92 3.31 5.81
N PRO A 134 20.03 2.70 4.60
CA PRO A 134 19.13 1.64 4.21
C PRO A 134 19.24 0.43 5.15
N VAL A 135 18.10 -0.10 5.60
CA VAL A 135 18.04 -1.27 6.49
C VAL A 135 17.26 -2.38 5.81
N ALA A 136 17.96 -3.44 5.43
CA ALA A 136 17.36 -4.60 4.77
C ALA A 136 16.80 -5.60 5.78
N LEU A 137 15.69 -6.23 5.41
CA LEU A 137 15.10 -7.40 6.04
C LEU A 137 15.47 -8.65 5.22
N ALA A 138 15.48 -9.81 5.86
CA ALA A 138 15.85 -11.08 5.22
C ALA A 138 14.88 -11.51 4.10
N ASN A 139 13.67 -10.95 4.04
CA ASN A 139 12.69 -11.19 2.96
C ASN A 139 12.91 -10.31 1.71
N GLY A 140 14.00 -9.56 1.66
CA GLY A 140 14.35 -8.72 0.50
C GLY A 140 13.73 -7.33 0.50
N ALA A 141 12.90 -6.96 1.48
CA ALA A 141 12.47 -5.57 1.66
C ALA A 141 13.59 -4.76 2.35
N GLN A 142 13.84 -3.53 1.89
CA GLN A 142 14.82 -2.63 2.47
C GLN A 142 14.20 -1.27 2.74
N LEU A 143 14.18 -0.84 4.00
CA LEU A 143 13.66 0.46 4.39
C LEU A 143 14.64 1.56 3.96
N GLN A 144 14.16 2.51 3.16
CA GLN A 144 14.95 3.64 2.65
C GLN A 144 14.67 4.94 3.40
N GLY A 145 13.41 5.13 3.82
CA GLY A 145 12.99 6.36 4.46
C GLY A 145 11.58 6.26 5.03
N TRP A 146 11.18 7.31 5.73
CA TRP A 146 9.85 7.43 6.33
C TRP A 146 9.45 8.89 6.44
N LYS A 147 8.16 9.16 6.58
CA LYS A 147 7.65 10.48 6.96
C LYS A 147 6.46 10.32 7.87
N VAL A 148 6.13 11.39 8.58
CA VAL A 148 4.97 11.47 9.45
C VAL A 148 4.12 12.64 9.03
N GLN A 149 2.82 12.42 8.92
CA GLN A 149 1.83 13.44 8.62
C GLN A 149 0.83 13.51 9.77
N ARG A 150 0.51 14.73 10.21
CA ARG A 150 -0.43 14.97 11.31
C ARG A 150 -1.65 15.72 10.79
N HIS A 151 -2.83 15.14 11.00
CA HIS A 151 -4.12 15.73 10.65
C HIS A 151 -5.03 15.75 11.88
N GLY A 152 -5.01 16.86 12.62
CA GLY A 152 -5.68 16.95 13.92
C GLY A 152 -5.07 15.99 14.93
N ASN A 153 -5.88 15.06 15.46
CA ASN A 153 -5.44 14.02 16.39
C ASN A 153 -4.87 12.77 15.70
N ARG A 154 -4.91 12.70 14.36
CA ARG A 154 -4.40 11.56 13.59
C ARG A 154 -2.94 11.75 13.25
N LEU A 155 -2.17 10.69 13.47
CA LEU A 155 -0.75 10.60 13.13
C LEU A 155 -0.57 9.46 12.11
N GLN A 156 -0.24 9.80 10.88
CA GLN A 156 0.05 8.81 9.84
C GLN A 156 1.56 8.64 9.72
N LEU A 157 2.05 7.43 10.00
CA LEU A 157 3.40 7.01 9.69
C LEU A 157 3.40 6.40 8.30
N ILE A 158 4.23 6.92 7.40
CA ILE A 158 4.38 6.43 6.03
C ILE A 158 5.82 5.95 5.86
N THR A 159 6.01 4.72 5.42
CA THR A 159 7.34 4.13 5.21
C THR A 159 7.56 3.82 3.74
N TRP A 160 8.78 4.06 3.27
CA TRP A 160 9.23 3.80 1.92
C TRP A 160 10.29 2.71 1.92
N TRP A 161 10.02 1.64 1.17
CA TRP A 161 10.85 0.47 1.01
C TRP A 161 11.24 0.25 -0.45
N HIS A 162 12.40 -0.35 -0.67
CA HIS A 162 12.75 -1.01 -1.93
C HIS A 162 12.72 -2.52 -1.78
N ILE A 163 12.30 -3.22 -2.82
CA ILE A 163 12.41 -4.67 -2.91
C ILE A 163 13.73 -5.02 -3.62
N ILE A 164 14.73 -5.48 -2.88
CA ILE A 164 16.11 -5.68 -3.36
C ILE A 164 16.55 -7.15 -3.45
N GLY A 165 15.86 -8.04 -2.74
CA GLY A 165 16.28 -9.43 -2.55
C GLY A 165 15.25 -10.43 -3.10
N PRO A 166 15.56 -11.73 -3.06
CA PRO A 166 14.68 -12.74 -3.63
C PRO A 166 13.30 -12.67 -2.98
N VAL A 167 12.28 -12.56 -3.84
CA VAL A 167 10.88 -12.61 -3.42
C VAL A 167 10.49 -14.09 -3.39
N ASP A 168 10.16 -14.61 -2.21
CA ASP A 168 9.83 -16.03 -2.01
C ASP A 168 8.33 -16.34 -2.19
N GLY A 169 7.54 -15.32 -2.56
CA GLY A 169 6.11 -15.42 -2.81
C GLY A 169 5.26 -15.59 -1.54
N ARG A 170 5.86 -15.48 -0.35
CA ARG A 170 5.09 -15.52 0.91
C ARG A 170 4.32 -14.24 1.13
N ARG A 171 3.26 -14.36 1.92
CA ARG A 171 2.49 -13.21 2.41
C ARG A 171 3.20 -12.62 3.63
N TYR A 172 3.40 -11.31 3.61
CA TYR A 172 4.02 -10.54 4.68
C TYR A 172 3.11 -9.39 5.05
N HIS A 173 2.98 -9.17 6.36
CA HIS A 173 2.37 -7.98 6.91
C HIS A 173 3.47 -7.09 7.49
N GLN A 174 3.31 -5.78 7.35
CA GLN A 174 4.12 -4.82 8.07
C GLN A 174 3.49 -4.59 9.44
N PHE A 175 4.30 -4.66 10.49
CA PHE A 175 3.91 -4.18 11.80
C PHE A 175 4.36 -2.74 11.99
N ASN A 176 3.53 -1.93 12.63
CA ASN A 176 3.83 -0.55 13.01
C ASN A 176 3.43 -0.33 14.45
N HIS A 177 4.42 -0.22 15.32
CA HIS A 177 4.23 -0.12 16.76
C HIS A 177 4.65 1.27 17.21
N LEU A 178 3.72 2.08 17.70
CA LEU A 178 3.96 3.44 18.21
C LEU A 178 4.30 3.40 19.70
N TYR A 179 5.22 4.23 20.15
CA TYR A 179 5.72 4.33 21.53
C TYR A 179 5.82 5.80 21.97
N THR A 180 5.50 6.12 23.23
CA THR A 180 5.56 7.48 23.82
C THR A 180 6.83 7.74 24.64
N MET A 181 7.46 6.68 25.15
CA MET A 181 8.86 6.61 25.56
C MET A 181 9.41 5.28 25.03
N LYS A 182 10.73 5.04 25.00
CA LYS A 182 11.31 3.73 24.59
C LYS A 182 11.02 2.62 25.63
N ASP A 183 9.78 2.53 26.08
CA ASP A 183 9.23 1.52 26.97
C ASP A 183 9.16 0.17 26.24
N GLU A 184 9.01 -0.91 27.02
CA GLU A 184 8.99 -2.27 26.48
C GLU A 184 7.70 -2.60 25.70
N VAL A 185 6.61 -1.84 25.90
CA VAL A 185 5.29 -2.13 25.34
C VAL A 185 4.84 -1.01 24.40
N PRO A 186 4.32 -1.33 23.19
CA PRO A 186 3.80 -0.32 22.29
C PRO A 186 2.56 0.36 22.86
N PHE A 187 2.52 1.69 22.71
CA PHE A 187 1.37 2.53 23.02
C PHE A 187 0.19 2.25 22.06
N GLN A 188 0.47 2.06 20.77
CA GLN A 188 -0.52 1.61 19.78
C GLN A 188 0.12 0.67 18.75
N VAL A 189 -0.66 -0.30 18.27
CA VAL A 189 -0.24 -1.29 17.25
C VAL A 189 -1.12 -1.15 16.02
N ARG A 190 -0.49 -1.11 14.84
CA ARG A 190 -1.14 -1.04 13.53
C ARG A 190 -0.38 -1.92 12.55
N ASP A 191 -0.97 -3.07 12.25
CA ASP A 191 -0.40 -4.02 11.31
C ASP A 191 -1.27 -4.08 10.06
N ALA A 192 -0.65 -4.23 8.90
CA ALA A 192 -1.38 -4.30 7.63
C ALA A 192 -0.62 -5.14 6.58
N PRO A 193 -1.35 -5.71 5.60
CA PRO A 193 -0.72 -6.38 4.46
C PRO A 193 0.29 -5.47 3.74
N ALA A 194 1.40 -6.05 3.28
CA ALA A 194 2.44 -5.32 2.55
C ALA A 194 2.46 -5.63 1.04
N ALA A 195 1.38 -6.25 0.52
CA ALA A 195 1.23 -6.68 -0.87
C ALA A 195 2.38 -7.57 -1.39
N SER A 196 2.94 -8.43 -0.53
CA SER A 196 4.20 -9.12 -0.83
C SER A 196 4.13 -10.24 -1.86
N GLU A 197 2.95 -10.77 -2.11
CA GLU A 197 2.73 -11.82 -3.12
C GLU A 197 2.95 -11.32 -4.54
N VAL A 198 2.89 -9.99 -4.75
CA VAL A 198 3.05 -9.35 -6.06
C VAL A 198 4.33 -8.52 -6.18
N TRP A 199 5.22 -8.60 -5.20
CA TRP A 199 6.51 -7.92 -5.25
C TRP A 199 7.39 -8.42 -6.39
N GLN A 200 8.18 -7.52 -6.95
CA GLN A 200 9.30 -7.84 -7.82
C GLN A 200 10.52 -7.03 -7.41
N VAL A 201 11.70 -7.58 -7.66
CA VAL A 201 12.96 -6.87 -7.43
C VAL A 201 12.95 -5.56 -8.21
N GLY A 202 13.36 -4.49 -7.53
CA GLY A 202 13.35 -3.13 -8.03
C GLY A 202 12.09 -2.34 -7.71
N ASN A 203 11.00 -2.96 -7.27
CA ASN A 203 9.81 -2.21 -6.88
C ASN A 203 10.08 -1.28 -5.70
N THR A 204 9.42 -0.12 -5.73
CA THR A 204 9.24 0.75 -4.58
C THR A 204 7.91 0.41 -3.92
N LEU A 205 7.95 0.13 -2.62
CA LEU A 205 6.77 -0.13 -1.79
C LEU A 205 6.61 1.03 -0.81
N ILE A 206 5.42 1.61 -0.78
CA ILE A 206 5.01 2.60 0.21
C ILE A 206 3.88 2.00 1.02
N THR A 207 4.01 2.02 2.35
CA THR A 207 3.00 1.53 3.29
C THR A 207 2.74 2.60 4.34
N TRP A 208 1.57 2.55 4.97
CA TRP A 208 1.21 3.52 5.99
C TRP A 208 0.42 2.91 7.14
N ALA A 209 0.50 3.57 8.29
CA ALA A 209 -0.28 3.26 9.48
C ALA A 209 -0.79 4.55 10.13
N THR A 210 -2.09 4.58 10.43
CA THR A 210 -2.72 5.71 11.10
C THR A 210 -2.95 5.40 12.58
N PHE A 211 -2.38 6.25 13.42
CA PHE A 211 -2.53 6.24 14.87
C PHE A 211 -3.38 7.43 15.32
N GLU A 212 -4.02 7.29 16.48
CA GLU A 212 -4.81 8.37 17.10
C GLU A 212 -4.30 8.56 18.54
N PRO A 213 -3.10 9.12 18.73
CA PRO A 213 -2.53 9.23 20.06
C PRO A 213 -3.25 10.30 20.90
N GLU A 214 -3.57 9.95 22.14
CA GLU A 214 -4.32 10.81 23.07
C GLU A 214 -3.43 11.82 23.81
N VAL A 215 -2.14 11.51 23.95
CA VAL A 215 -1.14 12.34 24.64
C VAL A 215 -0.16 12.92 23.62
N PRO A 216 0.26 14.19 23.72
CA PRO A 216 1.29 14.75 22.83
C PRO A 216 2.63 13.98 22.91
N GLY A 217 3.41 14.05 21.84
CA GLY A 217 4.71 13.38 21.70
C GLY A 217 5.82 13.96 22.61
N PRO A 218 7.09 13.53 22.41
CA PRO A 218 7.59 12.83 21.22
C PRO A 218 7.20 11.35 21.15
N TYR A 219 7.12 10.81 19.94
CA TYR A 219 6.91 9.38 19.68
C TYR A 219 8.10 8.72 19.01
N TRP A 220 8.16 7.40 19.17
CA TRP A 220 8.98 6.50 18.39
C TRP A 220 8.09 5.46 17.72
N ALA A 221 8.55 4.91 16.61
CA ALA A 221 7.91 3.74 16.01
C ALA A 221 8.90 2.59 15.85
N GLN A 222 8.46 1.37 16.11
CA GLN A 222 9.15 0.17 15.64
C GLN A 222 8.39 -0.37 14.43
N VAL A 223 9.10 -0.51 13.31
CA VAL A 223 8.55 -1.06 12.06
C VAL A 223 9.33 -2.30 11.62
N GLY A 224 8.68 -3.17 10.86
CA GLY A 224 9.28 -4.35 10.27
C GLY A 224 8.20 -5.23 9.66
N MET A 225 8.52 -6.46 9.32
CA MET A 225 7.56 -7.38 8.70
C MET A 225 7.51 -8.72 9.41
N TYR A 226 6.43 -9.46 9.23
CA TYR A 226 6.28 -10.85 9.65
C TYR A 226 5.53 -11.66 8.59
N SER A 227 5.81 -12.95 8.50
CA SER A 227 5.09 -13.84 7.58
C SER A 227 3.66 -14.08 8.04
N TRP A 228 2.74 -14.20 7.10
CA TRP A 228 1.35 -14.53 7.36
C TRP A 228 0.98 -15.84 6.65
N PRO A 229 0.29 -16.77 7.33
CA PRO A 229 -0.32 -16.65 8.66
C PRO A 229 0.57 -17.08 9.85
N GLU A 230 1.86 -17.37 9.66
CA GLU A 230 2.70 -17.95 10.72
C GLU A 230 3.12 -16.96 11.83
N ILE A 231 2.98 -15.66 11.58
CA ILE A 231 3.34 -14.56 12.50
C ILE A 231 4.80 -14.67 12.96
N VAL A 232 5.69 -14.99 12.02
CA VAL A 232 7.14 -15.05 12.27
C VAL A 232 7.78 -13.76 11.79
N ARG A 233 8.36 -12.99 12.73
CA ARG A 233 9.03 -11.73 12.40
C ARG A 233 10.23 -11.97 11.48
N VAL A 234 10.35 -11.13 10.45
CA VAL A 234 11.47 -11.16 9.52
C VAL A 234 12.67 -10.49 10.18
N PRO A 235 13.82 -11.18 10.30
CA PRO A 235 15.01 -10.59 10.90
C PRO A 235 15.62 -9.54 9.97
N LEU A 236 16.42 -8.64 10.55
CA LEU A 236 17.30 -7.77 9.76
C LEU A 236 18.27 -8.63 8.95
N ALA A 237 18.51 -8.25 7.69
CA ALA A 237 19.44 -8.97 6.83
C ALA A 237 20.86 -8.95 7.44
N GLY A 238 21.51 -10.12 7.44
CA GLY A 238 22.85 -10.29 8.02
C GLY A 238 22.87 -10.38 9.56
N ALA A 239 21.73 -10.25 10.25
CA ALA A 239 21.65 -10.54 11.67
C ALA A 239 21.81 -12.04 11.93
N ALA A 240 22.71 -12.41 12.83
CA ALA A 240 22.95 -13.79 13.27
C ALA A 240 22.68 -13.92 14.78
N GLY A 241 22.38 -15.14 15.23
CA GLY A 241 22.13 -15.47 16.65
C GLY A 241 20.75 -16.07 16.90
N GLU A 242 20.48 -16.46 18.14
CA GLU A 242 19.22 -17.11 18.54
C GLU A 242 18.02 -16.16 18.52
N ASN A 243 18.25 -14.85 18.71
CA ASN A 243 17.23 -13.80 18.70
C ASN A 243 17.70 -12.59 17.88
N PRO A 244 17.77 -12.71 16.54
CA PRO A 244 18.18 -11.59 15.70
C PRO A 244 17.20 -10.42 15.86
N PRO A 245 17.67 -9.16 15.81
CA PRO A 245 16.76 -8.01 15.76
C PRO A 245 15.81 -8.13 14.56
N THR A 246 14.54 -7.79 14.78
CA THR A 246 13.48 -7.94 13.77
C THR A 246 12.70 -6.65 13.53
N GLY A 247 13.11 -5.54 14.14
CA GLY A 247 12.41 -4.27 14.10
C GLY A 247 13.36 -3.09 13.98
N ILE A 248 12.93 -2.09 13.23
CA ILE A 248 13.67 -0.88 12.91
C ILE A 248 13.03 0.26 13.69
N TRP A 249 13.84 0.97 14.49
CA TRP A 249 13.37 2.10 15.29
C TRP A 249 13.42 3.40 14.49
N LEU A 250 12.28 4.08 14.43
CA LEU A 250 12.08 5.39 13.83
C LEU A 250 11.82 6.42 14.92
N GLY A 251 12.23 7.66 14.68
CA GLY A 251 12.02 8.80 15.58
C GLY A 251 13.24 9.25 16.38
N PRO A 252 13.05 10.22 17.31
CA PRO A 252 11.74 10.77 17.71
C PRO A 252 11.05 11.58 16.60
N PHE A 253 9.72 11.69 16.68
CA PHE A 253 8.87 12.58 15.87
C PHE A 253 7.66 13.06 16.69
N ASP A 254 7.04 14.15 16.26
CA ASP A 254 5.87 14.78 16.90
C ASP A 254 4.57 14.51 16.12
#